data_AF-A0A377GAJ2-F1
#
_entry.id   AF-A0A377GAJ2-F1
#
_cell.length_a   1.000
_cell.length_b   1.000
_cell.length_c   1.000
_cell.angle_alpha   90.00
_cell.angle_beta   90.00
_cell.angle_gamma   90.00
#
_symmetry.space_group_name_H-M   'P 1'
#
loop_
_entity.id
_entity.type
_entity.pdbx_description
1 polymer ?
#
loop_
_entity_poly.entity_id
_entity_poly.type
_entity_poly.pdbx_seq_one_letter_code
_entity_poly.pdbx_strand_id
1 'polypeptide(L)'
;MVMNKFLVSLSLMMCICISYAQIYKWTDSQGNVHFSDTPHEGAEIITIPEEQSYSSPNPSSTSTPKEEDEQPVKLKHTYTKIEIAQPKPGATIRNNQGFVEISVEVEPELFPGDQLQLIYDNAPLGKPQTNPLFEVNGMYRGSHTFAVQIVDADENVLETSEPITIYVFRPRVGMVPGTKPH
;
A
#
# COMPACT_ATOMS: atom_id res chain seq x y z
N MET A 1 -29.69 -22.50 -41.08
CA MET A 1 -29.78 -22.88 -39.65
C MET A 1 -28.38 -22.98 -39.01
N VAL A 2 -27.61 -21.88 -39.02
CA VAL A 2 -26.24 -21.85 -38.44
C VAL A 2 -26.00 -20.56 -37.61
N MET A 3 -26.71 -19.47 -37.92
CA MET A 3 -26.58 -18.18 -37.21
C MET A 3 -27.03 -18.21 -35.74
N ASN A 4 -28.01 -19.05 -35.39
CA ASN A 4 -28.58 -19.08 -34.03
C ASN A 4 -27.71 -19.82 -33.02
N LYS A 5 -26.70 -20.58 -33.48
CA LYS A 5 -25.78 -21.32 -32.61
C LYS A 5 -24.61 -20.46 -32.12
N PHE A 6 -24.22 -19.45 -32.91
CA PHE A 6 -23.17 -18.50 -32.54
C PHE A 6 -23.63 -17.50 -31.48
N LEU A 7 -24.88 -17.05 -31.55
CA LEU A 7 -25.48 -16.16 -30.55
C LEU A 7 -25.62 -16.80 -29.15
N VAL A 8 -25.90 -18.12 -29.10
CA VAL A 8 -25.96 -18.86 -27.83
C VAL A 8 -24.58 -19.07 -27.21
N SER A 9 -23.54 -19.25 -28.04
CA SER A 9 -22.16 -19.39 -27.56
C SER A 9 -21.58 -18.08 -27.01
N LEU A 10 -21.99 -16.93 -27.54
CA LEU A 10 -21.50 -15.62 -27.07
C LEU A 10 -22.19 -15.17 -25.77
N SER A 11 -23.44 -15.60 -25.54
CA SER A 11 -24.17 -15.29 -24.31
C SER A 11 -23.70 -16.09 -23.09
N LEU A 12 -22.95 -17.18 -23.27
CA LEU A 12 -22.49 -18.03 -22.16
C LEU A 12 -21.13 -17.56 -21.58
N MET A 13 -20.45 -16.61 -22.22
CA MET A 13 -19.14 -16.08 -21.80
C MET A 13 -19.25 -14.76 -21.00
N MET A 14 -20.42 -14.44 -20.45
CA MET A 14 -20.67 -13.18 -19.73
C MET A 14 -21.12 -13.43 -18.29
N CYS A 15 -20.56 -14.43 -17.62
CA CYS A 15 -20.83 -14.71 -16.22
C CYS A 15 -19.51 -14.97 -15.49
N ILE A 16 -18.83 -13.89 -15.08
CA ILE A 16 -17.73 -13.98 -14.13
C ILE A 16 -18.09 -13.08 -12.94
N CYS A 17 -18.05 -13.70 -11.77
CA CYS A 17 -18.63 -13.28 -10.51
C CYS A 17 -18.02 -11.98 -9.96
N ILE A 18 -18.88 -11.12 -9.40
CA ILE A 18 -18.46 -10.00 -8.55
C ILE A 18 -18.26 -10.56 -7.14
N SER A 19 -17.01 -10.64 -6.67
CA SER A 19 -16.69 -10.96 -5.27
C SER A 19 -16.63 -9.66 -4.46
N TYR A 20 -17.58 -9.46 -3.55
CA TYR A 20 -17.50 -8.42 -2.52
C TYR A 20 -16.73 -8.99 -1.32
N ALA A 21 -15.54 -8.46 -1.04
CA ALA A 21 -14.82 -8.69 0.21
C ALA A 21 -15.05 -7.49 1.13
N GLN A 22 -15.70 -7.70 2.28
CA GLN A 22 -15.92 -6.68 3.30
C GLN A 22 -14.91 -6.88 4.42
N ILE A 23 -14.06 -5.89 4.65
CA ILE A 23 -12.97 -5.91 5.65
C ILE A 23 -13.45 -5.15 6.89
N TYR A 24 -13.27 -5.73 8.09
CA TYR A 24 -13.67 -5.12 9.36
C TYR A 24 -12.43 -4.62 10.13
N LYS A 25 -12.55 -3.43 10.73
CA LYS A 25 -11.52 -2.74 11.51
C LYS A 25 -11.95 -2.64 12.97
N TRP A 26 -11.05 -2.93 13.91
CA TRP A 26 -11.25 -2.55 15.31
C TRP A 26 -9.97 -1.98 15.92
N THR A 27 -10.11 -1.18 16.97
CA THR A 27 -9.00 -0.49 17.65
C THR A 27 -8.93 -0.98 19.09
N ASP A 28 -7.75 -1.40 19.55
CA ASP A 28 -7.54 -1.83 20.92
C ASP A 28 -7.32 -0.65 21.89
N SER A 29 -7.31 -0.95 23.20
CA SER A 29 -7.14 0.04 24.27
C SER A 29 -5.75 0.69 24.34
N GLN A 30 -4.82 0.30 23.45
CA GLN A 30 -3.50 0.92 23.30
C GLN A 30 -3.41 1.79 22.04
N GLY A 31 -4.50 1.96 21.29
CA GLY A 31 -4.56 2.79 20.08
C GLY A 31 -4.05 2.09 18.82
N ASN A 32 -3.79 0.78 18.88
CA ASN A 32 -3.38 0.01 17.70
C ASN A 32 -4.61 -0.47 16.95
N VAL A 33 -4.58 -0.30 15.63
CA VAL A 33 -5.68 -0.67 14.74
C VAL A 33 -5.41 -2.06 14.16
N HIS A 34 -6.35 -2.98 14.39
CA HIS A 34 -6.31 -4.36 13.89
C HIS A 34 -7.36 -4.55 12.80
N PHE A 35 -7.01 -5.28 11.73
CA PHE A 35 -7.90 -5.65 10.63
C PHE A 35 -8.08 -7.17 10.61
N SER A 36 -9.33 -7.65 10.53
CA SER A 36 -9.64 -9.09 10.50
C SER A 36 -10.80 -9.40 9.56
N ASP A 37 -10.71 -10.56 8.89
CA ASP A 37 -11.67 -11.06 7.89
C ASP A 37 -12.52 -12.23 8.41
N THR A 38 -12.69 -12.35 9.72
CA THR A 38 -13.56 -13.38 10.35
C THR A 38 -14.51 -12.76 11.38
N PRO A 39 -15.81 -13.15 11.37
CA PRO A 39 -16.83 -12.52 12.21
C PRO A 39 -16.75 -12.99 13.67
N HIS A 40 -16.99 -12.09 14.62
CA HIS A 40 -17.31 -12.46 16.01
C HIS A 40 -18.49 -11.63 16.53
N GLU A 41 -19.29 -12.24 17.40
CA GLU A 41 -20.46 -11.61 18.04
C GLU A 41 -20.05 -10.54 19.07
N GLY A 42 -20.90 -9.51 19.23
CA GLY A 42 -20.83 -8.57 20.36
C GLY A 42 -20.36 -7.13 20.05
N ALA A 43 -20.65 -6.59 18.86
CA ALA A 43 -20.33 -5.19 18.55
C ALA A 43 -21.26 -4.21 19.29
N GLU A 44 -20.69 -3.28 20.05
CA GLU A 44 -21.40 -2.13 20.62
C GLU A 44 -20.89 -0.82 19.98
N ILE A 45 -21.83 0.04 19.62
CA ILE A 45 -21.67 1.25 18.82
C ILE A 45 -21.16 2.38 19.72
N ILE A 46 -20.13 3.13 19.29
CA ILE A 46 -19.77 4.37 19.97
C ILE A 46 -19.70 5.53 18.96
N THR A 47 -20.63 6.46 19.20
CA THR A 47 -20.92 7.72 18.53
C THR A 47 -19.78 8.74 18.69
N ILE A 48 -19.43 9.41 17.60
CA ILE A 48 -18.51 10.56 17.57
C ILE A 48 -19.22 11.76 18.22
N PRO A 49 -18.70 12.37 19.29
CA PRO A 49 -19.17 13.68 19.70
C PRO A 49 -18.61 14.73 18.74
N GLU A 50 -19.52 15.34 18.00
CA GLU A 50 -19.37 16.67 17.42
C GLU A 50 -19.18 17.68 18.57
N GLU A 51 -18.40 18.76 18.32
CA GLU A 51 -18.51 20.11 18.91
C GLU A 51 -17.12 20.74 19.07
N GLN A 52 -16.85 22.05 18.92
CA GLN A 52 -17.48 23.23 18.36
C GLN A 52 -16.36 24.31 18.42
N SER A 53 -16.34 25.19 17.41
CA SER A 53 -16.12 26.65 17.53
C SER A 53 -14.92 27.20 18.32
N TYR A 54 -13.92 27.74 17.60
CA TYR A 54 -13.15 28.88 18.10
C TYR A 54 -13.20 30.06 17.12
N SER A 55 -13.52 31.21 17.72
CA SER A 55 -13.88 32.50 17.15
C SER A 55 -12.72 33.20 16.45
N SER A 56 -12.98 33.77 15.27
CA SER A 56 -12.10 34.68 14.54
C SER A 56 -11.81 35.97 15.33
N PRO A 57 -10.61 36.56 15.24
CA PRO A 57 -10.43 37.97 15.49
C PRO A 57 -10.75 38.74 14.20
N ASN A 58 -11.73 39.63 14.28
CA ASN A 58 -12.07 40.60 13.24
C ASN A 58 -10.91 41.59 13.03
N PRO A 59 -10.44 41.81 11.79
CA PRO A 59 -9.85 43.08 11.40
C PRO A 59 -10.81 43.80 10.44
N SER A 60 -11.35 44.92 10.93
CA SER A 60 -11.96 45.95 10.10
C SER A 60 -10.94 46.43 9.05
N SER A 61 -11.21 46.22 7.76
CA SER A 61 -10.85 47.18 6.71
C SER A 61 -11.64 46.94 5.43
N THR A 62 -12.38 47.97 5.04
CA THR A 62 -13.00 48.20 3.74
C THR A 62 -12.10 47.89 2.54
N SER A 63 -12.55 47.01 1.64
CA SER A 63 -12.74 47.27 0.19
C SER A 63 -12.79 45.94 -0.59
N THR A 64 -13.96 45.62 -1.14
CA THR A 64 -14.09 44.66 -2.24
C THR A 64 -13.55 45.34 -3.50
N PRO A 65 -12.62 44.71 -4.23
CA PRO A 65 -13.01 44.14 -5.51
C PRO A 65 -12.31 42.82 -5.91
N LYS A 66 -13.14 41.96 -6.49
CA LYS A 66 -12.85 40.90 -7.47
C LYS A 66 -12.29 39.59 -6.91
N GLU A 67 -13.20 38.62 -6.87
CA GLU A 67 -12.99 37.18 -6.88
C GLU A 67 -11.98 36.83 -7.99
N GLU A 68 -10.72 36.73 -7.60
CA GLU A 68 -9.70 35.98 -8.32
C GLU A 68 -9.91 34.54 -7.88
N ASP A 69 -10.17 33.65 -8.84
CA ASP A 69 -10.19 32.21 -8.63
C ASP A 69 -8.94 31.85 -7.81
N GLU A 70 -9.12 31.62 -6.51
CA GLU A 70 -8.11 31.01 -5.67
C GLU A 70 -7.97 29.57 -6.17
N GLN A 71 -7.23 29.39 -7.25
CA GLN A 71 -6.60 28.12 -7.51
C GLN A 71 -5.86 27.77 -6.23
N PRO A 72 -6.15 26.63 -5.60
CA PRO A 72 -5.48 26.25 -4.38
C PRO A 72 -4.00 26.22 -4.72
N VAL A 73 -3.23 27.12 -4.12
CA VAL A 73 -1.79 27.12 -4.19
C VAL A 73 -1.39 25.77 -3.61
N LYS A 74 -1.18 24.75 -4.46
CA LYS A 74 -0.59 23.48 -4.06
C LYS A 74 0.78 23.85 -3.49
N LEU A 75 0.85 23.96 -2.16
CA LEU A 75 2.09 24.15 -1.45
C LEU A 75 3.00 23.01 -1.90
N LYS A 76 4.01 23.34 -2.70
CA LYS A 76 4.99 22.36 -3.17
C LYS A 76 5.86 22.02 -1.99
N HIS A 77 5.48 20.96 -1.31
CA HIS A 77 6.33 20.35 -0.31
C HIS A 77 7.35 19.46 -1.03
N THR A 78 8.61 19.52 -0.62
CA THR A 78 9.73 18.81 -1.24
C THR A 78 10.31 17.81 -0.25
N TYR A 79 10.62 16.61 -0.73
CA TYR A 79 11.33 15.62 0.06
C TYR A 79 12.85 15.76 -0.16
N THR A 80 13.61 15.55 0.91
CA THR A 80 15.08 15.60 0.89
C THR A 80 15.70 14.21 0.87
N LYS A 81 14.94 13.19 1.31
CA LYS A 81 15.40 11.82 1.40
C LYS A 81 14.25 10.85 1.22
N ILE A 82 14.48 9.84 0.40
CA ILE A 82 13.65 8.65 0.29
C ILE A 82 14.56 7.44 0.01
N GLU A 83 14.58 6.48 0.92
CA GLU A 83 15.40 5.27 0.74
C GLU A 83 14.81 4.03 1.40
N ILE A 84 15.20 2.86 0.92
CA ILE A 84 14.90 1.60 1.59
C ILE A 84 15.94 1.37 2.68
N ALA A 85 15.53 1.55 3.94
CA ALA A 85 16.38 1.37 5.11
C ALA A 85 16.71 -0.11 5.38
N GLN A 86 15.72 -0.99 5.17
CA GLN A 86 15.85 -2.44 5.24
C GLN A 86 14.98 -3.11 4.17
N PRO A 87 15.43 -4.22 3.58
CA PRO A 87 16.74 -4.85 3.72
C PRO A 87 17.86 -3.99 3.11
N LYS A 88 19.12 -4.22 3.51
CA LYS A 88 20.27 -3.52 2.91
C LYS A 88 20.50 -3.96 1.45
N PRO A 89 21.05 -3.10 0.58
CA PRO A 89 21.46 -3.50 -0.76
C PRO A 89 22.36 -4.74 -0.74
N GLY A 90 22.07 -5.72 -1.59
CA GLY A 90 22.76 -6.99 -1.68
C GLY A 90 22.38 -8.01 -0.60
N ALA A 91 21.40 -7.72 0.25
CA ALA A 91 20.96 -8.65 1.29
C ALA A 91 20.52 -10.00 0.70
N THR A 92 20.87 -11.08 1.41
CA THR A 92 20.46 -12.43 1.06
C THR A 92 19.35 -12.89 1.99
N ILE A 93 18.18 -13.17 1.42
CA ILE A 93 17.00 -13.64 2.14
C ILE A 93 16.93 -15.16 2.04
N ARG A 94 16.95 -15.81 3.20
CA ARG A 94 16.87 -17.27 3.32
C ARG A 94 15.54 -17.65 3.98
N ASN A 95 14.47 -17.61 3.20
CA ASN A 95 13.13 -17.96 3.68
C ASN A 95 12.43 -18.88 2.67
N ASN A 96 11.84 -19.97 3.15
CA ASN A 96 11.09 -20.92 2.33
C ASN A 96 9.81 -20.33 1.73
N GLN A 97 9.20 -19.36 2.42
CA GLN A 97 7.98 -18.67 2.00
C GLN A 97 8.24 -17.50 1.03
N GLY A 98 9.50 -17.11 0.83
CA GLY A 98 9.84 -15.93 0.03
C GLY A 98 9.27 -14.64 0.61
N PHE A 99 9.17 -14.57 1.95
CA PHE A 99 8.74 -13.37 2.67
C PHE A 99 9.92 -12.42 2.91
N VAL A 100 9.69 -11.14 2.64
CA VAL A 100 10.58 -10.02 3.00
C VAL A 100 9.73 -8.85 3.48
N GLU A 101 10.15 -8.29 4.60
CA GLU A 101 9.70 -7.00 5.08
C GLU A 101 10.64 -5.90 4.57
N ILE A 102 10.07 -4.82 4.06
CA ILE A 102 10.77 -3.66 3.51
C ILE A 102 10.39 -2.44 4.35
N SER A 103 11.39 -1.85 5.00
CA SER A 103 11.26 -0.62 5.76
C SER A 103 11.85 0.54 4.98
N VAL A 104 11.06 1.59 4.84
CA VAL A 104 11.39 2.81 4.10
C VAL A 104 11.66 3.94 5.08
N GLU A 105 12.63 4.78 4.74
CA GLU A 105 12.93 6.03 5.45
C GLU A 105 12.66 7.20 4.50
N VAL A 106 11.93 8.20 5.01
CA VAL A 106 11.55 9.41 4.27
C VAL A 106 11.82 10.62 5.15
N GLU A 107 12.46 11.64 4.58
CA GLU A 107 12.67 12.93 5.26
C GLU A 107 12.27 14.09 4.33
N PRO A 108 11.46 15.05 4.82
CA PRO A 108 10.69 15.02 6.07
C PRO A 108 9.62 13.91 6.06
N GLU A 109 8.87 13.75 7.16
CA GLU A 109 7.71 12.84 7.18
C GLU A 109 6.73 13.17 6.03
N LEU A 110 6.00 12.15 5.55
CA LEU A 110 5.05 12.29 4.44
C LEU A 110 4.09 13.46 4.69
N PHE A 111 3.99 14.34 3.70
CA PHE A 111 3.02 15.42 3.75
C PHE A 111 1.59 14.87 3.66
N PRO A 112 0.60 15.54 4.29
CA PRO A 112 -0.78 15.08 4.24
C PRO A 112 -1.30 14.94 2.81
N GLY A 113 -1.79 13.75 2.47
CA GLY A 113 -2.28 13.40 1.13
C GLY A 113 -1.28 12.65 0.27
N ASP A 114 0.01 12.72 0.58
CA ASP A 114 1.03 11.95 -0.11
C ASP A 114 1.11 10.53 0.46
N GLN A 115 1.50 9.58 -0.38
CA GLN A 115 1.54 8.17 -0.07
C GLN A 115 2.80 7.52 -0.64
N LEU A 116 3.23 6.41 -0.05
CA LEU A 116 4.31 5.59 -0.55
C LEU A 116 3.76 4.41 -1.35
N GLN A 117 4.45 4.08 -2.44
CA GLN A 117 4.18 2.88 -3.21
C GLN A 117 5.49 2.14 -3.49
N LEU A 118 5.48 0.83 -3.22
CA LEU A 118 6.63 -0.02 -3.46
C LEU A 118 6.70 -0.39 -4.94
N ILE A 119 7.89 -0.37 -5.51
CA ILE A 119 8.20 -0.90 -6.83
C ILE A 119 8.96 -2.22 -6.65
N TYR A 120 8.43 -3.30 -7.20
CA TYR A 120 9.02 -4.63 -7.22
C TYR A 120 9.30 -5.04 -8.66
N ASP A 121 10.55 -5.32 -8.99
CA ASP A 121 10.99 -5.72 -10.34
C ASP A 121 10.48 -4.78 -11.46
N ASN A 122 10.56 -3.47 -11.21
CA ASN A 122 10.10 -2.38 -12.10
C ASN A 122 8.57 -2.27 -12.27
N ALA A 123 7.79 -2.91 -11.41
CA ALA A 123 6.33 -2.78 -11.40
C ALA A 123 5.84 -2.31 -10.02
N PRO A 124 4.82 -1.43 -9.95
CA PRO A 124 4.21 -1.06 -8.69
C PRO A 124 3.57 -2.28 -8.01
N LEU A 125 3.84 -2.43 -6.71
CA LEU A 125 3.32 -3.49 -5.86
C LEU A 125 2.37 -2.89 -4.83
N GLY A 126 1.12 -3.35 -4.87
CA GLY A 126 0.07 -2.87 -3.97
C GLY A 126 -0.42 -1.46 -4.29
N LYS A 127 -1.37 -1.00 -3.47
CA LYS A 127 -1.88 0.37 -3.53
C LYS A 127 -0.94 1.31 -2.77
N PRO A 128 -0.90 2.61 -3.13
CA PRO A 128 -0.21 3.60 -2.32
C PRO A 128 -0.75 3.62 -0.88
N GLN A 129 0.16 3.76 0.08
CA GLN A 129 -0.15 3.78 1.52
C GLN A 129 0.79 4.71 2.27
N THR A 130 0.38 5.20 3.43
CA THR A 130 1.23 6.08 4.27
C THR A 130 2.19 5.29 5.18
N ASN A 131 1.96 3.99 5.36
CA ASN A 131 2.82 3.14 6.17
C ASN A 131 4.17 2.92 5.47
N PRO A 132 5.31 3.24 6.10
CA PRO A 132 6.64 3.01 5.52
C PRO A 132 7.10 1.53 5.59
N LEU A 133 6.23 0.62 6.05
CA LEU A 133 6.50 -0.81 6.10
C LEU A 133 5.70 -1.55 5.03
N PHE A 134 6.39 -2.37 4.24
CA PHE A 134 5.81 -3.18 3.19
C PHE A 134 6.16 -4.65 3.40
N GLU A 135 5.18 -5.52 3.18
CA GLU A 135 5.38 -6.96 3.22
C GLU A 135 5.26 -7.55 1.83
N VAL A 136 6.31 -8.25 1.40
CA VAL A 136 6.36 -8.96 0.13
C VAL A 136 6.39 -10.45 0.39
N ASN A 137 5.38 -11.16 -0.10
CA ASN A 137 5.21 -12.59 0.11
C ASN A 137 5.39 -13.38 -1.19
N GLY A 138 5.77 -14.65 -1.07
CA GLY A 138 5.77 -15.57 -2.20
C GLY A 138 6.84 -15.32 -3.26
N MET A 139 7.87 -14.53 -2.96
CA MET A 139 8.93 -14.24 -3.93
C MET A 139 9.63 -15.49 -4.43
N TYR A 140 9.92 -15.50 -5.72
CA TYR A 140 10.68 -16.56 -6.34
C TYR A 140 12.15 -16.50 -5.90
N ARG A 141 12.87 -17.61 -6.13
CA ARG A 141 14.31 -17.62 -5.92
C ARG A 141 14.98 -16.80 -7.02
N GLY A 142 16.03 -16.06 -6.67
CA GLY A 142 16.77 -15.27 -7.65
C GLY A 142 17.14 -13.89 -7.13
N SER A 143 17.45 -13.00 -8.06
CA SER A 143 17.72 -11.60 -7.80
C SER A 143 16.44 -10.81 -8.04
N HIS A 144 16.16 -9.88 -7.13
CA HIS A 144 14.99 -9.01 -7.19
C HIS A 144 15.39 -7.57 -6.88
N THR A 145 14.74 -6.63 -7.53
CA THR A 145 14.96 -5.20 -7.36
C THR A 145 13.78 -4.54 -6.67
N PHE A 146 14.07 -3.64 -5.74
CA PHE A 146 13.08 -2.85 -5.03
C PHE A 146 13.42 -1.37 -5.10
N ALA A 147 12.41 -0.53 -5.32
CA ALA A 147 12.48 0.90 -5.10
C ALA A 147 11.18 1.33 -4.41
N VAL A 148 11.11 2.54 -3.88
CA VAL A 148 9.88 3.12 -3.36
C VAL A 148 9.67 4.47 -4.03
N GLN A 149 8.41 4.79 -4.32
CA GLN A 149 8.03 6.09 -4.85
C GLN A 149 7.05 6.78 -3.90
N ILE A 150 7.14 8.11 -3.84
CA ILE A 150 6.13 8.96 -3.22
C ILE A 150 5.17 9.40 -4.32
N VAL A 151 3.88 9.25 -4.08
CA VAL A 151 2.80 9.69 -4.97
C VAL A 151 1.91 10.70 -4.25
N ASP A 152 1.36 11.66 -4.99
CA ASP A 152 0.38 12.60 -4.46
C ASP A 152 -1.04 11.99 -4.42
N ALA A 153 -2.00 12.76 -3.90
CA ALA A 153 -3.41 12.35 -3.84
C ALA A 153 -4.07 12.12 -5.22
N ASP A 154 -3.45 12.61 -6.29
CA ASP A 154 -3.88 12.43 -7.68
C ASP A 154 -3.12 11.25 -8.36
N GLU A 155 -2.38 10.44 -7.57
CA GLU A 155 -1.50 9.34 -7.99
C GLU A 155 -0.31 9.75 -8.88
N ASN A 156 0.06 11.02 -8.90
CA ASN A 156 1.26 11.47 -9.62
C ASN A 156 2.52 11.15 -8.80
N VAL A 157 3.54 10.59 -9.45
CA VAL A 157 4.84 10.32 -8.82
C VAL A 157 5.58 11.64 -8.56
N LEU A 158 5.84 11.92 -7.29
CA LEU A 158 6.60 13.08 -6.82
C LEU A 158 8.10 12.80 -6.77
N GLU A 159 8.49 11.65 -6.20
CA GLU A 159 9.87 11.24 -6.05
C GLU A 159 10.00 9.71 -6.07
N THR A 160 11.18 9.19 -6.42
CA THR A 160 11.48 7.76 -6.42
C THR A 160 12.86 7.54 -5.84
N SER A 161 13.00 6.56 -4.95
CA SER A 161 14.27 6.20 -4.35
C SER A 161 15.19 5.53 -5.35
N GLU A 162 16.48 5.52 -5.03
CA GLU A 162 17.43 4.62 -5.67
C GLU A 162 16.98 3.15 -5.47
N PRO A 163 17.08 2.30 -6.51
CA PRO A 163 16.72 0.91 -6.39
C PRO A 163 17.79 0.11 -5.63
N ILE A 164 17.35 -0.81 -4.78
CA ILE A 164 18.20 -1.82 -4.16
C ILE A 164 17.98 -3.17 -4.82
N THR A 165 19.01 -4.02 -4.84
CA THR A 165 18.89 -5.40 -5.28
C THR A 165 19.06 -6.33 -4.09
N ILE A 166 18.21 -7.35 -3.96
CA ILE A 166 18.36 -8.42 -2.98
C ILE A 166 18.39 -9.80 -3.66
N TYR A 167 18.80 -10.82 -2.91
CA TYR A 167 18.88 -12.19 -3.40
C TYR A 167 18.05 -13.14 -2.53
N VAL A 168 17.11 -13.85 -3.13
CA VAL A 168 16.24 -14.80 -2.44
C VAL A 168 16.71 -16.23 -2.72
N PHE A 169 16.99 -16.97 -1.64
CA PHE A 169 17.33 -18.39 -1.68
C PHE A 169 16.27 -19.20 -0.94
N ARG A 170 15.77 -20.25 -1.58
CA ARG A 170 14.97 -21.30 -0.93
C ARG A 170 15.90 -22.45 -0.55
N PRO A 171 16.23 -22.66 0.73
CA PRO A 171 16.98 -23.84 1.12
C PRO A 171 16.18 -25.09 0.76
N ARG A 172 16.85 -26.02 0.10
CA ARG A 172 16.33 -27.36 -0.14
C ARG A 172 16.19 -28.08 1.20
N VAL A 173 14.97 -28.45 1.56
CA VAL A 173 14.71 -29.40 2.65
C VAL A 173 15.11 -30.78 2.12
N GLY A 174 16.30 -31.25 2.50
CA GLY A 174 16.90 -32.46 1.95
C GLY A 174 16.97 -33.61 2.97
N MET A 175 16.18 -34.64 2.70
CA MET A 175 16.33 -36.07 3.00
C MET A 175 16.66 -36.49 4.45
N VAL A 176 15.70 -37.17 5.11
CA VAL A 176 15.94 -37.90 6.36
C VAL A 176 17.04 -38.95 6.14
N PRO A 177 18.18 -38.91 6.86
CA PRO A 177 19.16 -39.98 6.80
C PRO A 177 18.58 -41.20 7.52
N GLY A 178 18.33 -42.32 6.82
CA GLY A 178 18.14 -43.60 7.54
C GLY A 178 17.29 -44.72 6.95
N THR A 179 16.78 -44.68 5.72
CA THR A 179 16.15 -45.88 5.15
C THR A 179 17.21 -46.81 4.56
N LYS A 180 17.72 -47.74 5.38
CA LYS A 180 18.43 -48.93 4.87
C LYS A 180 17.40 -49.79 4.11
N PRO A 181 17.67 -50.22 2.86
CA PRO A 181 16.86 -51.25 2.23
C PRO A 181 17.08 -52.59 2.96
N HIS A 182 15.98 -53.27 3.25
CA HIS A 182 15.95 -54.66 3.73
C HIS A 182 16.28 -55.63 2.61
#